data_AF-A0A7J9XBI4-F1
#
_entry.id   AF-A0A7J9XBI4-F1
#
_cell.length_a   1.000
_cell.length_b   1.000
_cell.length_c   1.000
_cell.angle_alpha   90.00
_cell.angle_beta   90.00
_cell.angle_gamma   90.00
#
_symmetry.space_group_name_H-M   'P 1'
#
loop_
_entity.id
_entity.type
_entity.pdbx_description
1 polymer ?
#
loop_
_entity_poly.entity_id
_entity_poly.type
_entity_poly.pdbx_seq_one_letter_code
_entity_poly.pdbx_strand_id
1 'polypeptide(L)'
;MWYMPTSAAGSPRERLLAAATAYVAEHGLGAVSLRQLATALGTSHRMLIYHFGSRDGLLVEVVRAVEQRQRAAFAELLQGAGDEEPLDVMRRLWRRFVDTSQAPYERLFFELYGRALQGDPAAAPLLDGIVASWLPPLTELCERAGFDPETAQAQARLQVAVTRGLLLDLLATGDRTAVQAAIDHYVDMLELRLAASARRQ
;
A
#
# COMPACT_ATOMS: atom_id res chain seq x y z
N MET A 1 -1.75 39.37 -4.93
CA MET A 1 -3.06 38.89 -4.45
C MET A 1 -3.29 37.52 -5.08
N TRP A 2 -2.89 36.44 -4.40
CA TRP A 2 -2.97 35.10 -4.96
C TRP A 2 -4.35 34.51 -4.69
N TYR A 3 -5.14 34.37 -5.75
CA TYR A 3 -6.41 33.67 -5.74
C TYR A 3 -6.12 32.17 -5.81
N MET A 4 -6.33 31.44 -4.72
CA MET A 4 -6.42 29.98 -4.77
C MET A 4 -7.86 29.62 -5.14
N PRO A 5 -8.11 28.81 -6.19
CA PRO A 5 -9.42 28.26 -6.40
C PRO A 5 -9.74 27.30 -5.24
N THR A 6 -10.83 27.58 -4.54
CA THR A 6 -11.38 26.77 -3.47
C THR A 6 -12.21 25.64 -4.06
N SER A 7 -11.70 24.40 -4.05
CA SER A 7 -12.47 23.23 -3.60
C SER A 7 -11.66 21.93 -3.70
N ALA A 8 -11.25 21.42 -2.54
CA ALA A 8 -11.39 20.02 -2.12
C ALA A 8 -11.22 20.05 -0.58
N ALA A 9 -12.23 19.61 0.17
CA ALA A 9 -12.26 19.75 1.63
C ALA A 9 -11.00 19.15 2.29
N GLY A 10 -10.38 19.91 3.21
CA GLY A 10 -9.20 19.49 3.96
C GLY A 10 -8.38 20.64 4.53
N SER A 11 -7.71 20.41 5.65
CA SER A 11 -6.73 21.28 6.29
C SER A 11 -5.55 21.62 5.35
N PRO A 12 -4.81 22.73 5.60
CA PRO A 12 -3.60 23.04 4.84
C PRO A 12 -2.58 21.90 4.78
N ARG A 13 -2.46 21.12 5.87
CA ARG A 13 -1.61 19.92 5.95
C ARG A 13 -2.04 18.86 4.95
N GLU A 14 -3.34 18.54 4.89
CA GLU A 14 -3.87 17.52 3.98
C GLU A 14 -3.69 17.92 2.51
N ARG A 15 -3.89 19.20 2.17
CA ARG A 15 -3.64 19.69 0.80
C ARG A 15 -2.17 19.57 0.40
N LEU A 16 -1.26 19.92 1.31
CA LEU A 16 0.18 19.77 1.07
C LEU A 16 0.58 18.30 0.94
N LEU A 17 0.00 17.42 1.76
CA LEU A 17 0.25 15.99 1.68
C LEU A 17 -0.27 15.41 0.36
N ALA A 18 -1.49 15.75 -0.05
CA ALA A 18 -2.06 15.31 -1.33
C ALA A 18 -1.21 15.78 -2.52
N ALA A 19 -0.75 17.03 -2.50
CA ALA A 19 0.12 17.57 -3.54
C ALA A 19 1.51 16.88 -3.55
N ALA A 20 2.09 16.63 -2.37
CA ALA A 20 3.34 15.87 -2.25
C ALA A 20 3.17 14.44 -2.78
N THR A 21 2.09 13.74 -2.40
CA THR A 21 1.76 12.42 -2.93
C THR A 21 1.69 12.44 -4.46
N ALA A 22 0.90 13.35 -5.05
CA ALA A 22 0.81 13.48 -6.51
C ALA A 22 2.16 13.73 -7.18
N TYR A 23 2.99 14.60 -6.61
CA TYR A 23 4.34 14.87 -7.11
C TYR A 23 5.21 13.61 -7.11
N VAL A 24 5.18 12.83 -6.03
CA VAL A 24 5.91 11.56 -5.88
C VAL A 24 5.46 10.52 -6.90
N ALA A 25 4.17 10.46 -7.21
CA ALA A 25 3.61 9.59 -8.24
C ALA A 25 4.24 9.83 -9.62
N GLU A 26 4.37 11.11 -9.99
CA GLU A 26 4.74 11.52 -11.34
C GLU A 26 6.26 11.53 -11.53
N HIS A 27 7.01 11.96 -10.52
CA HIS A 27 8.45 12.22 -10.65
C HIS A 27 9.31 11.15 -9.97
N GLY A 28 8.71 10.29 -9.14
CA GLY A 28 9.43 9.58 -8.10
C GLY A 28 10.08 10.55 -7.11
N LEU A 29 10.84 10.03 -6.15
CA LEU A 29 11.46 10.88 -5.12
C LEU A 29 12.93 11.18 -5.32
N GLY A 30 13.66 10.32 -6.03
CA GLY A 30 15.09 10.48 -6.34
C GLY A 30 15.88 11.25 -5.28
N ALA A 31 16.78 12.11 -5.73
CA ALA A 31 17.52 13.04 -4.87
C ALA A 31 16.79 14.39 -4.68
N VAL A 32 15.45 14.44 -4.72
CA VAL A 32 14.72 15.72 -4.61
C VAL A 32 14.82 16.25 -3.19
N SER A 33 15.43 17.42 -3.03
CA SER A 33 15.54 18.13 -1.76
C SER A 33 14.19 18.70 -1.33
N LEU A 34 13.98 18.89 -0.03
CA LEU A 34 12.76 19.50 0.49
C LEU A 34 12.50 20.92 -0.03
N ARG A 35 13.56 21.64 -0.43
CA ARG A 35 13.45 22.97 -1.04
C ARG A 35 12.90 22.88 -2.47
N GLN A 36 13.40 21.96 -3.29
CA GLN A 36 12.87 21.71 -4.63
C GLN A 36 11.42 21.25 -4.56
N LEU A 37 11.10 20.37 -3.61
CA LEU A 37 9.72 19.93 -3.37
C LEU A 37 8.84 21.12 -2.97
N ALA A 38 9.27 21.99 -2.05
CA ALA A 38 8.51 23.18 -1.69
C ALA A 38 8.20 24.07 -2.90
N THR A 39 9.19 24.31 -3.77
CA THR A 39 9.00 25.07 -5.01
C THR A 39 8.00 24.39 -5.94
N ALA A 40 8.11 23.08 -6.16
CA ALA A 40 7.19 22.33 -7.00
C ALA A 40 5.74 22.34 -6.46
N LEU A 41 5.59 22.31 -5.14
CA LEU A 41 4.28 22.35 -4.46
C LEU A 41 3.73 23.77 -4.29
N GLY A 42 4.44 24.81 -4.77
CA GLY A 42 4.00 26.20 -4.62
C GLY A 42 3.94 26.68 -3.17
N THR A 43 4.76 26.11 -2.28
CA THR A 43 4.81 26.42 -0.85
C THR A 43 6.22 26.84 -0.40
N SER A 44 6.36 27.21 0.87
CA SER A 44 7.67 27.48 1.45
C SER A 44 8.25 26.25 2.15
N HIS A 45 9.58 26.14 2.14
CA HIS A 45 10.30 25.11 2.90
C HIS A 45 9.91 25.10 4.39
N ARG A 46 9.70 26.30 4.99
CA ARG A 46 9.25 26.46 6.38
C ARG A 46 7.89 25.80 6.63
N MET A 47 6.96 25.89 5.68
CA MET A 47 5.64 25.26 5.83
C MET A 47 5.70 23.74 5.78
N LEU A 48 6.59 23.17 4.96
CA LEU A 48 6.80 21.71 4.94
C LEU A 48 7.40 21.23 6.26
N ILE A 49 8.42 21.92 6.78
CA ILE A 49 9.00 21.61 8.10
C ILE A 49 7.96 21.75 9.21
N TYR A 50 7.14 22.80 9.18
CA TYR A 50 6.09 23.00 10.19
C TYR A 50 5.08 21.85 10.24
N HIS A 51 4.67 21.31 9.08
CA HIS A 51 3.65 20.26 9.03
C HIS A 51 4.18 18.83 9.14
N PHE A 52 5.42 18.59 8.72
CA PHE A 52 5.97 17.25 8.54
C PHE A 52 7.32 17.03 9.24
N GLY A 53 7.88 18.07 9.87
CA GLY A 53 9.12 18.03 10.64
C GLY A 53 10.39 17.97 9.79
N SER A 54 10.44 17.06 8.81
CA SER A 54 11.60 16.85 7.95
C SER A 54 11.19 16.36 6.56
N ARG A 55 12.16 16.21 5.66
CA ARG A 55 11.94 15.55 4.36
C ARG A 55 11.41 14.14 4.58
N ASP A 56 12.14 13.34 5.34
CA ASP A 56 11.78 11.94 5.57
C ASP A 56 10.45 11.82 6.32
N GLY A 57 10.14 12.73 7.24
CA GLY A 57 8.83 12.80 7.88
C GLY A 57 7.69 13.04 6.88
N LEU A 58 7.89 13.90 5.88
CA LEU A 58 6.93 14.05 4.78
C LEU A 58 6.83 12.77 3.94
N LEU A 59 7.94 12.08 3.66
CA LEU A 59 7.92 10.86 2.86
C LEU A 59 7.19 9.71 3.56
N VAL A 60 7.40 9.55 4.86
CA VAL A 60 6.66 8.58 5.67
C VAL A 60 5.16 8.88 5.64
N GLU A 61 4.77 10.15 5.75
CA GLU A 61 3.36 10.54 5.68
C GLU A 61 2.77 10.31 4.27
N VAL A 62 3.54 10.52 3.21
CA VAL A 62 3.14 10.17 1.84
C VAL A 62 2.87 8.67 1.72
N VAL A 63 3.82 7.82 2.16
CA VAL A 63 3.63 6.36 2.11
C VAL A 63 2.43 5.91 2.92
N ARG A 64 2.28 6.43 4.15
CA ARG A 64 1.12 6.13 5.00
C ARG A 64 -0.21 6.51 4.35
N ALA A 65 -0.27 7.66 3.67
CA ALA A 65 -1.47 8.09 2.97
C ALA A 65 -1.80 7.19 1.77
N VAL A 66 -0.79 6.73 1.03
CA VAL A 66 -0.98 5.78 -0.09
C VAL A 66 -1.44 4.42 0.43
N GLU A 67 -0.77 3.86 1.45
CA GLU A 67 -1.17 2.61 2.11
C GLU A 67 -2.61 2.69 2.65
N GLN A 68 -2.97 3.81 3.28
CA GLN A 68 -4.34 4.03 3.76
C GLN A 68 -5.36 4.05 2.61
N ARG A 69 -5.03 4.69 1.50
CA ARG A 69 -5.90 4.71 0.31
C ARG A 69 -6.05 3.33 -0.32
N GLN A 70 -4.97 2.55 -0.40
CA GLN A 70 -5.00 1.18 -0.90
C GLN A 70 -5.87 0.29 0.02
N ARG A 71 -5.73 0.41 1.35
CA ARG A 71 -6.60 -0.29 2.31
C ARG A 71 -8.06 0.11 2.20
N ALA A 72 -8.35 1.41 2.06
CA ALA A 72 -9.72 1.90 1.88
C ALA A 72 -10.33 1.34 0.59
N ALA A 73 -9.58 1.37 -0.52
CA ALA A 73 -10.03 0.78 -1.78
C ALA A 73 -10.24 -0.74 -1.68
N PHE A 74 -9.42 -1.45 -0.89
CA PHE A 74 -9.65 -2.86 -0.60
C PHE A 74 -10.95 -3.08 0.19
N ALA A 75 -11.17 -2.32 1.27
CA ALA A 75 -12.38 -2.42 2.06
C ALA A 75 -13.64 -2.14 1.22
N GLU A 76 -13.62 -1.11 0.38
CA GLU A 76 -14.70 -0.80 -0.57
C GLU A 76 -14.96 -1.96 -1.54
N LEU A 77 -13.89 -2.56 -2.07
CA LEU A 77 -13.97 -3.69 -2.98
C LEU A 77 -14.52 -4.95 -2.29
N LEU A 78 -14.18 -5.17 -1.02
CA LEU A 78 -14.71 -6.28 -0.22
C LEU A 78 -16.20 -6.12 0.07
N GLN A 79 -16.63 -4.89 0.40
CA GLN A 79 -18.05 -4.55 0.62
C GLN A 79 -18.87 -4.63 -0.67
N GLY A 80 -18.28 -4.22 -1.81
CA GLY A 80 -18.93 -4.27 -3.13
C GLY A 80 -18.90 -5.64 -3.80
N ALA A 81 -18.13 -6.60 -3.28
CA ALA A 81 -17.99 -7.93 -3.89
C ALA A 81 -19.28 -8.75 -3.86
N GLY A 82 -20.21 -8.48 -2.95
CA GLY A 82 -21.45 -9.27 -2.81
C GLY A 82 -21.15 -10.77 -2.70
N ASP A 83 -21.74 -11.55 -3.60
CA ASP A 83 -21.59 -13.01 -3.70
C ASP A 83 -20.41 -13.46 -4.57
N GLU A 84 -19.50 -12.56 -4.95
CA GLU A 84 -18.30 -12.93 -5.71
C GLU A 84 -17.41 -13.89 -4.91
N GLU A 85 -16.82 -14.84 -5.62
CA GLU A 85 -15.89 -15.81 -5.07
C GLU A 85 -14.69 -15.10 -4.40
N PRO A 86 -14.39 -15.37 -3.12
CA PRO A 86 -13.34 -14.67 -2.37
C PRO A 86 -11.95 -14.73 -3.03
N LEU A 87 -11.63 -15.80 -3.75
CA LEU A 87 -10.35 -15.94 -4.44
C LEU A 87 -10.27 -15.05 -5.69
N ASP A 88 -11.39 -14.76 -6.35
CA ASP A 88 -11.42 -13.80 -7.46
C ASP A 88 -11.27 -12.36 -6.97
N VAL A 89 -11.79 -12.06 -5.78
CA VAL A 89 -11.50 -10.82 -5.05
C VAL A 89 -9.99 -10.68 -4.82
N MET A 90 -9.30 -11.75 -4.39
CA MET A 90 -7.84 -11.74 -4.22
C MET A 90 -7.09 -11.48 -5.53
N ARG A 91 -7.46 -12.17 -6.62
CA ARG A 91 -6.88 -11.95 -7.96
C ARG A 91 -7.09 -10.51 -8.45
N ARG A 92 -8.27 -9.92 -8.19
CA ARG A 92 -8.56 -8.52 -8.54
C ARG A 92 -7.71 -7.53 -7.74
N LEU A 93 -7.48 -7.79 -6.45
CA LEU A 93 -6.62 -6.96 -5.61
C LEU A 93 -5.19 -6.96 -6.11
N TRP A 94 -4.65 -8.14 -6.42
CA TRP A 94 -3.32 -8.25 -7.01
C TRP A 94 -3.15 -7.38 -8.25
N ARG A 95 -4.09 -7.46 -9.21
CA ARG A 95 -4.07 -6.66 -10.44
C ARG A 95 -3.99 -5.15 -10.17
N ARG A 96 -4.55 -4.69 -9.05
CA ARG A 96 -4.49 -3.27 -8.65
C ARG A 96 -3.12 -2.89 -8.08
N PHE A 97 -2.45 -3.79 -7.37
CA PHE A 97 -1.11 -3.54 -6.83
C PHE A 97 -0.03 -3.56 -7.91
N VAL A 98 -0.14 -4.42 -8.93
CA VAL A 98 0.88 -4.51 -9.98
C VAL A 98 0.78 -3.41 -11.04
N ASP A 99 -0.21 -2.52 -11.00
CA ASP A 99 -0.29 -1.41 -11.96
C ASP A 99 1.02 -0.58 -11.96
N THR A 100 1.66 -0.48 -13.13
CA THR A 100 2.92 0.24 -13.37
C THR A 100 2.94 1.66 -12.80
N SER A 101 1.78 2.31 -12.73
CA SER A 101 1.65 3.67 -12.19
C SER A 101 2.05 3.79 -10.72
N GLN A 102 2.13 2.66 -10.00
CA GLN A 102 2.48 2.63 -8.57
C GLN A 102 3.98 2.39 -8.30
N ALA A 103 4.77 2.03 -9.32
CA ALA A 103 6.17 1.64 -9.12
C ALA A 103 7.04 2.68 -8.37
N PRO A 104 6.88 4.01 -8.58
CA PRO A 104 7.62 4.99 -7.78
C PRO A 104 7.28 4.95 -6.28
N TYR A 105 6.02 4.71 -5.93
CA TYR A 105 5.58 4.59 -4.54
C TYR A 105 6.08 3.30 -3.91
N GLU A 106 5.99 2.17 -4.62
CA GLU A 106 6.44 0.89 -4.09
C GLU A 106 7.95 0.92 -3.81
N ARG A 107 8.75 1.56 -4.68
CA ARG A 107 10.18 1.79 -4.41
C ARG A 107 10.42 2.61 -3.15
N LEU A 108 9.68 3.72 -2.98
CA LEU A 108 9.76 4.54 -1.78
C LEU A 108 9.34 3.75 -0.52
N PHE A 109 8.26 2.98 -0.62
CA PHE A 109 7.77 2.14 0.45
C PHE A 109 8.88 1.19 0.91
N PHE A 110 9.49 0.43 0.01
CA PHE A 110 10.55 -0.52 0.37
C PHE A 110 11.83 0.16 0.86
N GLU A 111 12.20 1.33 0.30
CA GLU A 111 13.32 2.13 0.80
C GLU A 111 13.12 2.52 2.28
N LEU A 112 11.98 3.14 2.60
CA LEU A 112 11.66 3.56 3.95
C LEU A 112 11.46 2.37 4.89
N TYR A 113 10.87 1.26 4.40
CA TYR A 113 10.71 0.04 5.18
C TYR A 113 12.08 -0.52 5.59
N GLY A 114 13.01 -0.62 4.64
CA GLY A 114 14.38 -1.09 4.90
C GLY A 114 15.12 -0.19 5.89
N ARG A 115 15.05 1.13 5.72
CA ARG A 115 15.63 2.11 6.65
C ARG A 115 15.03 1.98 8.05
N ALA A 116 13.72 1.84 8.16
CA ALA A 116 13.04 1.69 9.44
C ALA A 116 13.46 0.41 10.16
N LEU A 117 13.61 -0.71 9.43
CA LEU A 117 14.15 -1.97 9.97
C LEU A 117 15.61 -1.86 10.43
N GLN A 118 16.39 -0.97 9.82
CA GLN A 118 17.77 -0.67 10.23
C GLN A 118 17.84 0.30 11.43
N GLY A 119 16.70 0.74 11.96
CA GLY A 119 16.62 1.61 13.13
C GLY A 119 16.72 3.10 12.83
N ASP A 120 16.51 3.53 11.58
CA ASP A 120 16.44 4.95 11.22
C ASP A 120 15.24 5.63 11.93
N PRO A 121 15.47 6.58 12.85
CA PRO A 121 14.40 7.23 13.59
C PRO A 121 13.43 8.01 12.71
N ALA A 122 13.88 8.49 11.54
CA ALA A 122 13.04 9.25 10.63
C ALA A 122 12.07 8.35 9.85
N ALA A 123 12.43 7.09 9.63
CA ALA A 123 11.60 6.10 8.95
C ALA A 123 10.82 5.20 9.93
N ALA A 124 11.24 5.10 11.19
CA ALA A 124 10.63 4.26 12.22
C ALA A 124 9.09 4.33 12.29
N PRO A 125 8.43 5.52 12.19
CA PRO A 125 6.97 5.58 12.23
C PRO A 125 6.29 4.79 11.10
N LEU A 126 6.97 4.52 9.98
CA LEU A 126 6.41 3.69 8.92
C LEU A 126 5.99 2.30 9.42
N LEU A 127 6.69 1.73 10.40
CA LEU A 127 6.40 0.38 10.90
C LEU A 127 5.10 0.31 11.72
N ASP A 128 4.61 1.45 12.22
CA ASP A 128 3.40 1.51 13.04
C ASP A 128 2.19 1.01 12.26
N GLY A 129 1.68 -0.16 12.65
CA GLY A 129 0.49 -0.74 12.03
C GLY A 129 0.66 -1.16 10.56
N ILE A 130 1.89 -1.19 10.03
CA ILE A 130 2.15 -1.41 8.61
C ILE A 130 1.67 -2.78 8.12
N VAL A 131 1.69 -3.80 8.99
CA VAL A 131 1.07 -5.10 8.73
C VAL A 131 -0.31 -5.17 9.38
N ALA A 132 -0.42 -4.76 10.64
CA ALA A 132 -1.62 -4.98 11.44
C ALA A 132 -2.88 -4.33 10.85
N SER A 133 -2.75 -3.22 10.14
CA SER A 133 -3.88 -2.54 9.48
C SER A 133 -4.46 -3.31 8.29
N TRP A 134 -3.69 -4.23 7.70
CA TRP A 134 -4.13 -5.08 6.58
C TRP A 134 -4.79 -6.38 7.03
N LEU A 135 -4.50 -6.84 8.26
CA LEU A 135 -4.94 -8.15 8.72
C LEU A 135 -6.47 -8.27 8.86
N PRO A 136 -7.21 -7.35 9.49
CA PRO A 136 -8.65 -7.52 9.69
C PRO A 136 -9.44 -7.75 8.39
N PRO A 137 -9.34 -6.90 7.34
CA PRO A 137 -10.11 -7.12 6.12
C PRO A 137 -9.65 -8.35 5.33
N LEU A 138 -8.38 -8.75 5.43
CA LEU A 138 -7.88 -9.98 4.82
C LEU A 138 -8.34 -11.25 5.56
N THR A 139 -8.44 -11.19 6.89
CA THR A 139 -9.00 -12.28 7.69
C THR A 139 -10.47 -12.48 7.34
N GLU A 140 -11.26 -11.40 7.27
CA GLU A 140 -12.67 -11.46 6.85
C GLU A 140 -12.83 -12.12 5.47
N LEU A 141 -11.97 -11.75 4.51
CA LEU A 141 -11.95 -12.37 3.19
C LEU A 141 -11.63 -13.88 3.25
N CYS A 142 -10.70 -14.30 4.10
CA CYS A 142 -10.36 -15.70 4.28
C CYS A 142 -11.47 -16.50 4.98
N GLU A 143 -12.14 -15.91 5.97
CA GLU A 143 -13.30 -16.53 6.64
C GLU A 143 -14.46 -16.71 5.65
N ARG A 144 -14.74 -15.71 4.81
CA ARG A 144 -15.71 -15.82 3.71
C ARG A 144 -15.37 -16.92 2.72
N ALA A 145 -14.08 -17.21 2.53
CA ALA A 145 -13.61 -18.32 1.69
C ALA A 145 -13.80 -19.70 2.33
N GLY A 146 -14.16 -19.76 3.61
CA GLY A 146 -14.42 -21.01 4.35
C GLY A 146 -13.28 -21.48 5.24
N PHE A 147 -12.26 -20.65 5.52
CA PHE A 147 -11.26 -20.95 6.53
C PHE A 147 -11.82 -20.75 7.95
N ASP A 148 -11.41 -21.59 8.90
CA ASP A 148 -11.65 -21.34 10.31
C ASP A 148 -10.88 -20.11 10.80
N PRO A 149 -11.28 -19.46 11.91
CA PRO A 149 -10.69 -18.18 12.34
C PRO A 149 -9.17 -18.21 12.57
N GLU A 150 -8.62 -19.31 13.07
CA GLU A 150 -7.17 -19.41 13.33
C GLU A 150 -6.41 -19.51 12.01
N THR A 151 -6.86 -20.39 11.11
CA THR A 151 -6.28 -20.53 9.78
C THR A 151 -6.43 -19.24 8.96
N ALA A 152 -7.58 -18.56 9.05
CA ALA A 152 -7.86 -17.31 8.34
C ALA A 152 -6.86 -16.20 8.72
N GLN A 153 -6.54 -16.05 10.00
CA GLN A 153 -5.55 -15.05 10.47
C GLN A 153 -4.15 -15.36 9.94
N ALA A 154 -3.73 -16.63 9.98
CA ALA A 154 -2.45 -17.05 9.42
C ALA A 154 -2.40 -16.81 7.90
N GLN A 155 -3.50 -17.10 7.21
CA GLN A 155 -3.64 -16.94 5.76
C GLN A 155 -3.64 -15.46 5.35
N ALA A 156 -4.30 -14.59 6.10
CA ALA A 156 -4.27 -13.15 5.92
C ALA A 156 -2.83 -12.59 6.03
N ARG A 157 -2.07 -13.06 7.01
CA ARG A 157 -0.65 -12.68 7.15
C ARG A 157 0.19 -13.19 5.98
N LEU A 158 -0.06 -14.43 5.53
CA LEU A 158 0.62 -14.98 4.36
C LEU A 158 0.30 -14.18 3.10
N GLN A 159 -0.94 -13.73 2.93
CA GLN A 159 -1.34 -12.89 1.81
C GLN A 159 -0.54 -11.57 1.74
N VAL A 160 -0.37 -10.90 2.89
CA VAL A 160 0.46 -9.68 2.96
C VAL A 160 1.90 -10.00 2.58
N ALA A 161 2.45 -11.11 3.08
CA ALA A 161 3.83 -11.52 2.80
C ALA A 161 4.05 -11.84 1.32
N VAL A 162 3.16 -12.63 0.70
CA VAL A 162 3.23 -12.97 -0.73
C VAL A 162 3.10 -11.72 -1.58
N THR A 163 2.12 -10.86 -1.31
CA THR A 163 1.90 -9.63 -2.09
C THR A 163 3.15 -8.74 -2.06
N ARG A 164 3.70 -8.48 -0.87
CA ARG A 164 4.92 -7.64 -0.73
C ARG A 164 6.14 -8.29 -1.36
N GLY A 165 6.30 -9.60 -1.21
CA GLY A 165 7.41 -10.34 -1.82
C GLY A 165 7.37 -10.27 -3.35
N LEU A 166 6.20 -10.45 -3.95
CA LEU A 166 6.03 -10.38 -5.41
C LEU A 166 6.13 -8.95 -5.95
N LEU A 167 5.71 -7.93 -5.19
CA LEU A 167 5.95 -6.53 -5.56
C LEU A 167 7.44 -6.20 -5.53
N LEU A 168 8.17 -6.68 -4.53
CA LEU A 168 9.63 -6.50 -4.45
C LEU A 168 10.35 -7.22 -5.59
N ASP A 169 9.94 -8.45 -5.93
CA ASP A 169 10.45 -9.19 -7.09
C ASP A 169 10.19 -8.40 -8.38
N LEU A 170 8.94 -7.97 -8.62
CA LEU A 170 8.59 -7.19 -9.80
C LEU A 170 9.44 -5.92 -9.94
N LEU A 171 9.74 -5.23 -8.85
CA LEU A 171 10.61 -4.05 -8.87
C LEU A 171 12.07 -4.39 -9.19
N ALA A 172 12.54 -5.57 -8.78
CA ALA A 172 13.90 -6.04 -9.00
C ALA A 172 14.13 -6.62 -10.40
N THR A 173 13.16 -7.38 -10.92
CA THR A 173 13.29 -8.15 -12.16
C THR A 173 12.57 -7.50 -13.34
N GLY A 174 11.51 -6.74 -13.07
CA GLY A 174 10.60 -6.23 -14.11
C GLY A 174 9.72 -7.32 -14.75
N ASP A 175 9.80 -8.57 -14.29
CA ASP A 175 9.11 -9.70 -14.91
C ASP A 175 7.67 -9.82 -14.41
N ARG A 176 6.79 -9.07 -15.09
CA ARG A 176 5.34 -9.09 -14.84
C ARG A 176 4.71 -10.46 -15.04
N THR A 177 5.23 -11.25 -15.97
CA THR A 177 4.67 -12.56 -16.30
C THR A 177 4.96 -13.54 -15.17
N ALA A 178 6.21 -13.53 -14.66
CA ALA A 178 6.61 -14.39 -13.57
C ALA A 178 5.83 -14.10 -12.28
N VAL A 179 5.72 -12.83 -11.88
CA VAL A 179 4.99 -12.47 -10.65
C VAL A 179 3.48 -12.73 -10.76
N GLN A 180 2.91 -12.61 -11.98
CA GLN A 180 1.52 -12.98 -12.23
C GLN A 180 1.32 -14.49 -12.08
N ALA A 181 2.19 -15.30 -12.70
CA ALA A 181 2.13 -16.76 -12.55
C ALA A 181 2.31 -17.19 -11.09
N ALA A 182 3.15 -16.50 -10.31
CA ALA A 182 3.37 -16.79 -8.91
C ALA A 182 2.14 -16.51 -8.02
N ILE A 183 1.42 -15.40 -8.26
CA ILE A 183 0.19 -15.14 -7.51
C ILE A 183 -0.92 -16.14 -7.89
N ASP A 184 -1.01 -16.52 -9.17
CA ASP A 184 -2.02 -17.46 -9.64
C ASP A 184 -1.78 -18.83 -9.00
N HIS A 185 -0.53 -19.29 -9.00
CA HIS A 185 -0.15 -20.52 -8.29
C HIS A 185 -0.45 -20.47 -6.80
N TYR A 186 -0.21 -19.32 -6.16
CA TYR A 186 -0.54 -19.15 -4.75
C TYR A 186 -2.05 -19.24 -4.49
N VAL A 187 -2.89 -18.64 -5.35
CA VAL A 187 -4.36 -18.74 -5.22
C VAL A 187 -4.83 -20.17 -5.44
N ASP A 188 -4.27 -20.89 -6.43
CA ASP A 188 -4.61 -22.29 -6.70
C ASP A 188 -4.29 -23.20 -5.48
N MET A 189 -3.18 -22.92 -4.78
CA MET A 189 -2.86 -23.63 -3.52
C MET A 189 -3.93 -23.41 -2.44
N LEU A 190 -4.56 -22.22 -2.37
CA LEU A 190 -5.64 -21.96 -1.42
C LEU A 190 -6.91 -22.69 -1.78
N GLU A 191 -7.25 -22.68 -3.07
CA GLU A 191 -8.36 -23.45 -3.66
C GLU A 191 -8.27 -24.93 -3.25
N LEU A 192 -7.08 -25.53 -3.43
CA LEU A 192 -6.83 -26.93 -3.03
C LEU A 192 -6.97 -27.16 -1.52
N ARG A 193 -6.49 -26.22 -0.69
CA ARG A 193 -6.61 -26.32 0.77
C ARG A 193 -8.07 -26.25 1.22
N LEU A 194 -8.85 -25.34 0.67
CA LEU A 194 -10.29 -25.22 0.96
C LEU A 194 -11.04 -26.49 0.56
N ALA A 195 -10.77 -27.02 -0.64
CA ALA A 195 -11.38 -28.27 -1.12
C ALA A 195 -11.01 -29.49 -0.25
N ALA A 196 -9.82 -29.50 0.36
CA ALA A 196 -9.39 -30.56 1.27
C ALA A 196 -9.97 -30.42 2.67
N SER A 197 -10.27 -29.19 3.13
CA SER A 197 -10.97 -28.95 4.39
C SER A 197 -12.45 -29.29 4.29
N ALA A 198 -13.10 -28.95 3.18
CA ALA A 198 -14.52 -29.29 2.94
C ALA A 198 -14.78 -30.81 2.87
N ARG A 199 -13.80 -31.59 2.40
CA ARG A 199 -13.89 -33.07 2.35
C ARG A 199 -13.71 -33.77 3.71
N ARG A 200 -13.24 -33.04 4.73
CA ARG A 200 -12.98 -33.57 6.08
C ARG A 200 -14.12 -33.27 7.06
N GLN A 201 -15.09 -32.46 6.67
CA GLN A 201 -16.33 -32.20 7.39
C GLN A 201 -17.44 -33.11 6.85
#